data_AF-A0A433SIG0-F1
#
_entry.id   AF-A0A433SIG0-F1
#
_cell.length_a   1.000
_cell.length_b   1.000
_cell.length_c   1.000
_cell.angle_alpha   90.00
_cell.angle_beta   90.00
_cell.angle_gamma   90.00
#
_symmetry.space_group_name_H-M   'P 1'
#
loop_
_entity.id
_entity.type
_entity.pdbx_description
1 polymer ?
#
loop_
_entity_poly.entity_id
_entity_poly.type
_entity_poly.pdbx_seq_one_letter_code
_entity_poly.pdbx_strand_id
1 'polypeptide(L)'
;MGNSIICISDIVSKEDAYETFLSTISWRQKLTNYEVLQKLNIRREIGQCIRDRKLQYYGHLMRHESVIRDLYNGEVEGSRGRGRPRTKWNDNIAEWTFYSLVQCQRLAQDRCQWRAIAANLRKETAPG
;
A
#
# COMPACT_ATOMS: atom_id res chain seq x y z
N MET A 1 -16.45 19.06 -6.30
CA MET A 1 -15.00 18.91 -6.55
C MET A 1 -14.71 17.42 -6.48
N GLY A 2 -14.49 16.81 -7.64
CA GLY A 2 -14.57 15.37 -7.84
C GLY A 2 -13.52 14.62 -7.03
N ASN A 3 -13.99 13.76 -6.13
CA ASN A 3 -13.18 12.63 -5.70
C ASN A 3 -12.89 11.80 -6.96
N SER A 4 -11.69 11.91 -7.51
CA SER A 4 -11.15 10.93 -8.44
C SER A 4 -11.02 9.60 -7.67
N ILE A 5 -12.16 8.94 -7.50
CA ILE A 5 -12.23 7.50 -7.31
C ILE A 5 -11.54 6.98 -8.56
N ILE A 6 -10.32 6.51 -8.36
CA ILE A 6 -9.57 5.77 -9.34
C ILE A 6 -10.54 4.73 -9.89
N CYS A 7 -11.02 4.90 -11.11
CA CYS A 7 -12.01 4.00 -11.64
C CYS A 7 -11.31 2.66 -11.83
N ILE A 8 -11.97 1.55 -11.49
CA ILE A 8 -11.41 0.21 -11.69
C ILE A 8 -11.02 0.03 -13.17
N SER A 9 -11.75 0.66 -14.09
CA SER A 9 -11.39 0.72 -15.51
C SER A 9 -10.03 1.38 -15.77
N ASP A 10 -9.70 2.48 -15.07
CA ASP A 10 -8.39 3.16 -15.22
C ASP A 10 -7.22 2.31 -14.70
N ILE A 11 -7.50 1.35 -13.81
CA ILE A 11 -6.52 0.40 -13.30
C ILE A 11 -6.30 -0.71 -14.32
N VAL A 12 -7.39 -1.32 -14.79
CA VAL A 12 -7.37 -2.42 -15.76
C VAL A 12 -6.71 -1.97 -17.06
N SER A 13 -7.04 -0.77 -17.58
CA SER A 13 -6.42 -0.25 -18.80
C SER A 13 -4.91 0.01 -18.68
N LYS A 14 -4.39 0.28 -17.47
CA LYS A 14 -2.94 0.45 -17.25
C LYS A 14 -2.22 -0.88 -17.11
N GLU A 15 -2.88 -1.89 -16.53
CA GLU A 15 -2.38 -3.28 -16.50
C GLU A 15 -2.29 -3.84 -17.93
N ASP A 16 -3.32 -3.66 -18.75
CA ASP A 16 -3.33 -4.13 -20.14
C ASP A 16 -2.21 -3.48 -20.98
N ALA A 17 -1.98 -2.18 -20.79
CA ALA A 17 -0.90 -1.45 -21.47
C ALA A 17 0.49 -1.94 -21.04
N TYR A 18 0.65 -2.28 -19.76
CA TYR A 18 1.91 -2.82 -19.23
C TYR A 18 2.21 -4.22 -19.76
N GLU A 19 1.22 -5.12 -19.75
CA GLU A 19 1.36 -6.48 -20.28
C GLU A 19 1.64 -6.49 -21.78
N THR A 20 0.93 -5.65 -22.54
CA THR A 20 1.17 -5.49 -23.98
C THR A 20 2.59 -4.99 -24.24
N PHE A 21 3.07 -4.02 -23.45
CA PHE A 21 4.43 -3.51 -23.57
C PHE A 21 5.47 -4.59 -23.24
N LEU A 22 5.31 -5.31 -22.12
CA LEU A 22 6.20 -6.40 -21.72
C LEU A 22 6.31 -7.50 -22.79
N SER A 23 5.22 -7.82 -23.49
CA SER A 23 5.23 -8.79 -24.58
C SER A 23 6.04 -8.33 -25.81
N THR A 24 6.25 -7.03 -25.96
CA THR A 24 6.92 -6.42 -27.12
C THR A 24 8.43 -6.26 -26.92
N ILE A 25 8.89 -6.22 -25.66
CA ILE A 25 10.30 -5.96 -25.32
C ILE A 25 11.15 -7.24 -25.37
N SER A 26 12.32 -7.13 -25.99
CA SER A 26 13.31 -8.20 -25.96
C SER A 26 14.09 -8.16 -24.65
N TRP A 27 14.33 -9.32 -24.04
CA TRP A 27 15.18 -9.46 -22.86
C TRP A 27 16.59 -8.87 -23.04
N ARG A 28 17.08 -8.78 -24.30
CA ARG A 28 18.38 -8.19 -24.64
C ARG A 28 18.46 -6.69 -24.38
N GLN A 29 17.31 -6.01 -24.35
CA GLN A 29 17.24 -4.56 -24.13
C GLN A 29 17.51 -4.17 -22.68
N LYS A 30 17.45 -5.13 -21.73
CA LYS A 30 17.76 -4.95 -20.30
C LYS A 30 17.11 -3.69 -19.69
N LEU A 31 15.89 -3.37 -20.10
CA LEU A 31 15.16 -2.23 -19.58
C LEU A 31 14.85 -2.42 -18.10
N THR A 32 15.04 -1.36 -17.33
CA THR A 32 14.69 -1.33 -15.92
C THR A 32 13.19 -1.07 -15.75
N ASN A 33 12.62 -1.51 -14.62
CA ASN A 33 11.21 -1.22 -14.29
C ASN A 33 10.91 0.28 -14.34
N TYR A 34 11.88 1.12 -13.97
CA TYR A 34 11.75 2.57 -14.04
C TYR A 34 11.58 3.07 -15.49
N GLU A 35 12.41 2.61 -16.42
CA GLU A 35 12.33 2.99 -17.83
C GLU A 35 11.04 2.52 -18.49
N VAL A 36 10.57 1.32 -18.14
CA VAL A 36 9.29 0.78 -18.60
C VAL A 36 8.14 1.70 -18.16
N LEU A 37 8.10 2.08 -16.88
CA LEU A 37 7.07 2.96 -16.33
C LEU A 37 7.12 4.37 -16.94
N GLN A 38 8.32 4.90 -17.19
CA GLN A 38 8.52 6.19 -17.88
C GLN A 38 7.99 6.16 -19.31
N LYS A 39 8.32 5.11 -20.09
CA LYS A 39 7.84 4.97 -21.47
C LYS A 39 6.32 4.86 -21.57
N LEU A 40 5.69 4.21 -20.60
CA LEU A 40 4.24 4.07 -20.52
C LEU A 40 3.55 5.28 -19.86
N ASN A 41 4.31 6.28 -19.41
CA ASN A 41 3.81 7.43 -18.64
C ASN A 41 2.92 7.00 -17.44
N ILE A 42 3.24 5.86 -16.83
CA ILE A 42 2.52 5.34 -15.68
C ILE A 42 3.14 5.95 -14.44
N ARG A 43 2.47 6.97 -13.89
CA ARG A 43 2.89 7.67 -12.66
C ARG A 43 2.60 6.91 -11.36
N ARG A 44 2.10 5.67 -11.46
CA ARG A 44 1.72 4.89 -10.28
C ARG A 44 2.88 4.06 -9.76
N GLU A 45 3.34 4.41 -8.59
CA GLU A 45 4.28 3.60 -7.85
C GLU A 45 3.54 2.47 -7.14
N ILE A 46 3.92 1.23 -7.42
CA ILE A 46 3.40 0.03 -6.75
C ILE A 46 3.50 0.16 -5.22
N GLY A 47 4.56 0.80 -4.72
CA GLY A 47 4.75 1.08 -3.30
C GLY A 47 3.62 1.90 -2.69
N GLN A 48 3.13 2.94 -3.38
CA GLN A 48 2.01 3.77 -2.93
C GLN A 48 0.72 2.95 -2.89
N CYS A 49 0.44 2.15 -3.93
CA CYS A 49 -0.71 1.26 -3.96
C CYS A 49 -0.71 0.25 -2.80
N ILE A 50 0.45 -0.34 -2.50
CA ILE A 50 0.60 -1.28 -1.38
C ILE A 50 0.37 -0.57 -0.05
N ARG A 51 0.93 0.63 0.13
CA ARG A 51 0.76 1.46 1.32
C ARG A 51 -0.72 1.78 1.55
N ASP A 52 -1.41 2.26 0.53
CA ASP A 52 -2.82 2.62 0.57
C ASP A 52 -3.70 1.43 0.96
N ARG A 53 -3.52 0.29 0.29
CA ARG A 53 -4.29 -0.93 0.57
C ARG A 53 -4.04 -1.42 2.00
N LYS A 54 -2.79 -1.41 2.46
CA LYS A 54 -2.45 -1.77 3.84
C LYS A 54 -3.11 -0.84 4.86
N LEU A 55 -3.07 0.48 4.66
CA LEU A 55 -3.69 1.43 5.58
C LEU A 55 -5.22 1.30 5.58
N GLN A 56 -5.85 1.15 4.42
CA GLN A 56 -7.30 0.94 4.33
C GLN A 56 -7.73 -0.34 5.04
N TYR A 57 -7.01 -1.43 4.80
CA TYR A 57 -7.32 -2.71 5.42
C TYR A 57 -7.08 -2.69 6.93
N TYR A 58 -6.01 -2.05 7.41
CA TYR A 58 -5.77 -1.84 8.84
C TYR A 58 -6.96 -1.13 9.52
N GLY A 59 -7.41 -0.02 8.94
CA GLY A 59 -8.55 0.73 9.48
C GLY A 59 -9.87 -0.05 9.43
N HIS A 60 -10.04 -0.96 8.47
CA HIS A 60 -11.17 -1.90 8.46
C HIS A 60 -11.03 -2.94 9.57
N LEU A 61 -9.85 -3.53 9.70
CA LEU A 61 -9.53 -4.57 10.67
C LEU A 61 -9.69 -4.11 12.12
N MET A 62 -9.28 -2.88 12.43
CA MET A 62 -9.39 -2.35 13.80
C MET A 62 -10.82 -2.02 14.21
N ARG A 63 -11.72 -1.69 13.27
CA ARG A 63 -13.12 -1.32 13.55
C ARG A 63 -14.05 -2.51 13.72
N HIS A 64 -13.65 -3.70 13.29
CA HIS A 64 -14.46 -4.90 13.38
C HIS A 64 -13.78 -5.96 14.24
N GLU A 65 -14.53 -6.47 15.21
CA GLU A 65 -14.08 -7.61 16.00
C GLU A 65 -14.10 -8.85 15.11
N SER A 66 -12.92 -9.44 14.87
CA SER A 66 -12.77 -10.62 14.03
C SER A 66 -11.56 -11.41 14.48
N VAL A 67 -11.58 -12.73 14.23
CA VAL A 67 -10.41 -13.61 14.47
C VAL A 67 -9.17 -13.08 13.76
N ILE A 68 -9.34 -12.43 12.60
CA ILE A 68 -8.23 -11.83 11.84
C ILE A 68 -7.62 -10.66 12.62
N ARG A 69 -8.43 -9.84 13.31
CA ARG A 69 -7.94 -8.72 14.14
C ARG A 69 -7.11 -9.25 15.30
N ASP A 70 -7.60 -10.30 15.96
CA ASP A 70 -6.92 -10.88 17.11
C ASP A 70 -5.62 -11.58 16.69
N LEU A 71 -5.64 -12.30 15.57
CA LEU A 71 -4.44 -12.89 14.96
C LEU A 71 -3.42 -11.82 14.55
N TYR A 72 -3.88 -10.69 14.00
CA TYR A 72 -3.01 -9.59 13.59
C TYR A 72 -2.34 -8.89 14.79
N ASN A 73 -3.09 -8.71 15.88
CA ASN A 73 -2.58 -8.12 17.11
C ASN A 73 -1.75 -9.11 17.94
N GLY A 74 -1.94 -10.41 17.73
CA GLY A 74 -1.21 -11.46 18.42
C GLY A 74 0.28 -11.44 18.11
N GLU A 75 1.10 -11.59 19.15
CA GLU A 75 2.51 -11.88 19.01
C GLU A 75 2.72 -13.39 19.13
N VAL A 76 3.40 -13.99 18.15
CA VAL A 76 3.76 -15.41 18.18
C VAL A 76 5.11 -15.52 18.85
N GLU A 77 5.19 -16.34 19.90
CA GLU A 77 6.44 -16.63 20.59
C GLU A 77 7.47 -17.28 19.66
N GLY A 78 8.74 -16.91 19.83
CA GLY A 78 9.86 -17.48 19.10
C GLY A 78 10.60 -16.49 18.19
N SER A 79 11.77 -16.92 17.72
CA SER A 79 12.59 -16.14 16.80
C SER A 79 12.17 -16.36 15.34
N ARG A 80 12.36 -15.34 14.51
CA ARG A 80 12.04 -15.41 13.09
C ARG A 80 13.06 -16.26 12.35
N GLY A 81 12.58 -17.18 11.53
CA GLY A 81 13.43 -17.98 10.64
C GLY A 81 14.19 -17.13 9.62
N ARG A 82 15.31 -17.67 9.12
CA ARG A 82 16.15 -17.06 8.09
C ARG A 82 15.33 -16.85 6.79
N GLY A 83 15.49 -15.70 6.15
CA GLY A 83 14.80 -15.35 4.89
C GLY A 83 13.45 -14.64 5.03
N ARG A 84 12.84 -14.62 6.22
CA ARG A 84 11.61 -13.83 6.45
C ARG A 84 11.94 -12.33 6.52
N PRO A 85 11.14 -11.44 5.87
CA PRO A 85 11.32 -10.00 6.00
C PRO A 85 11.34 -9.54 7.46
N ARG A 86 12.29 -8.67 7.80
CA ARG A 86 12.43 -8.11 9.15
C ARG A 86 11.25 -7.19 9.50
N THR A 87 10.80 -6.39 8.53
CA THR A 87 9.70 -5.43 8.69
C THR A 87 8.35 -6.15 8.80
N LYS A 88 7.68 -6.00 9.95
CA LYS A 88 6.28 -6.41 10.16
C LYS A 88 5.35 -5.49 9.39
N TRP A 89 4.11 -5.93 9.17
CA TRP A 89 3.07 -4.99 8.77
C TRP A 89 2.85 -3.93 9.86
N ASN A 90 2.92 -4.30 11.15
CA ASN A 90 2.88 -3.35 12.28
C ASN A 90 3.97 -2.28 12.18
N ASP A 91 5.21 -2.68 11.88
CA ASP A 91 6.34 -1.75 11.71
C ASP A 91 6.03 -0.75 10.59
N ASN A 92 5.49 -1.21 9.45
CA ASN A 92 5.08 -0.32 8.37
C ASN A 92 3.99 0.68 8.82
N ILE A 93 3.00 0.24 9.59
CA ILE A 93 1.92 1.14 10.06
C ILE A 93 2.49 2.22 10.98
N ALA A 94 3.35 1.84 11.92
CA ALA A 94 3.97 2.80 12.84
C ALA A 94 4.91 3.76 12.10
N GLU A 95 5.74 3.24 11.19
CA GLU A 95 6.68 4.03 10.38
C GLU A 95 5.95 5.03 9.47
N TRP A 96 4.91 4.61 8.76
CA TRP A 96 4.21 5.49 7.82
C TRP A 96 3.33 6.50 8.51
N THR A 97 2.68 6.14 9.63
CA THR A 97 1.73 7.06 10.28
C THR A 97 2.39 7.95 11.32
N PHE A 98 3.64 7.67 11.71
CA PHE A 98 4.37 8.33 12.80
C PHE A 98 3.67 8.24 14.17
N TYR A 99 2.73 7.29 14.33
CA TYR A 99 2.04 7.01 15.59
C TYR A 99 2.48 5.65 16.13
N SER A 100 2.41 5.48 17.46
CA SER A 100 2.54 4.15 18.06
C SER A 100 1.38 3.25 17.65
N LEU A 101 1.57 1.93 17.71
CA LEU A 101 0.50 0.97 17.35
C LEU A 101 -0.75 1.13 18.20
N VAL A 102 -0.60 1.44 19.50
CA VAL A 102 -1.72 1.69 20.41
C VAL A 102 -2.50 2.95 19.99
N GLN A 103 -1.80 4.01 19.59
CA GLN A 103 -2.45 5.20 19.03
C GLN A 103 -3.14 4.89 17.71
N CYS A 104 -2.49 4.13 16.82
CA CYS A 104 -3.09 3.71 15.55
C CYS A 104 -4.39 2.93 15.77
N GLN A 105 -4.43 2.00 16.73
CA GLN A 105 -5.62 1.24 17.07
C GLN A 105 -6.78 2.15 17.52
N ARG A 106 -6.49 3.16 18.35
CA ARG A 106 -7.49 4.14 18.83
C ARG A 106 -7.99 5.03 17.71
N LEU A 107 -7.07 5.59 16.92
CA LEU A 107 -7.38 6.48 15.79
C LEU A 107 -8.15 5.73 14.69
N ALA A 108 -7.86 4.45 14.50
CA ALA A 108 -8.55 3.62 13.51
C ALA A 108 -10.01 3.36 13.84
N GLN A 109 -10.44 3.49 15.11
CA GLN A 109 -11.85 3.37 15.50
C GLN A 109 -12.71 4.46 14.84
N ASP A 110 -12.18 5.68 14.75
CA ASP A 110 -12.82 6.76 14.03
C ASP A 110 -12.49 6.66 12.53
N ARG A 111 -13.50 6.29 11.75
CA ARG A 111 -13.40 6.14 10.29
C ARG A 111 -12.95 7.43 9.59
N CYS A 112 -13.38 8.59 10.08
CA CYS A 112 -13.05 9.88 9.49
C CYS A 112 -11.60 10.25 9.79
N GLN A 113 -11.17 10.10 11.04
CA GLN A 113 -9.77 10.35 11.43
C GLN A 113 -8.81 9.44 10.68
N TRP A 114 -9.10 8.14 10.61
CA TRP A 114 -8.23 7.19 9.90
C TRP A 114 -8.13 7.49 8.40
N ARG A 115 -9.24 7.88 7.77
CA ARG A 115 -9.25 8.31 6.37
C ARG A 115 -8.42 9.56 6.15
N ALA A 116 -8.44 10.52 7.08
CA ALA A 116 -7.63 11.73 7.00
C ALA A 116 -6.14 11.40 7.06
N ILE A 117 -5.71 10.54 7.99
CA ILE A 117 -4.33 10.06 8.09
C ILE A 117 -3.88 9.40 6.79
N ALA A 118 -4.65 8.44 6.28
CA ALA A 118 -4.34 7.76 5.01
C ALA A 118 -4.39 8.69 3.78
N ALA A 119 -5.17 9.77 3.82
CA ALA A 119 -5.21 10.77 2.76
C ALA A 119 -4.00 11.71 2.79
N ASN A 120 -3.55 12.11 3.99
CA ASN A 120 -2.38 12.98 4.14
C ASN A 120 -1.10 12.27 3.64
N LEU A 121 -0.97 10.98 3.95
CA LEU A 121 0.16 10.17 3.49
C LEU A 121 0.24 10.00 1.96
N ARG A 122 -0.88 10.15 1.24
CA ARG A 122 -0.90 10.16 -0.23
C ARG A 122 -0.39 11.47 -0.82
N LYS A 123 -0.52 12.59 -0.09
CA LYS A 123 -0.09 13.91 -0.54
C LYS A 123 1.42 14.09 -0.40
N GLU A 124 2.01 13.53 0.65
CA GLU A 124 3.46 13.61 0.92
C GLU A 124 4.31 12.83 -0.11
N THR A 125 3.73 11.81 -0.77
CA THR A 125 4.44 11.00 -1.78
C THR A 125 4.27 11.48 -3.21
N ALA A 126 3.55 12.58 -3.44
CA ALA A 126 3.43 13.15 -4.78
C ALA A 126 4.69 13.98 -5.08
N PRO A 127 5.50 13.63 -6.10
CA PRO A 127 6.53 14.55 -6.56
C PRO A 127 5.83 15.80 -7.13
N GLY A 128 6.33 16.98 -6.74
CA GLY A 128 5.95 18.27 -7.33
C GLY A 128 6.30 18.36 -8.81
#